data_AF-A0A7X8PQG6-F1
#
_entry.id   AF-A0A7X8PQG6-F1
#
_cell.length_a   1.000
_cell.length_b   1.000
_cell.length_c   1.000
_cell.angle_alpha   90.00
_cell.angle_beta   90.00
_cell.angle_gamma   90.00
#
_symmetry.space_group_name_H-M   'P 1'
#
loop_
_entity.id
_entity.type
_entity.pdbx_description
1 polymer ?
#
loop_
_entity_poly.entity_id
_entity_poly.type
_entity_poly.pdbx_seq_one_letter_code
_entity_poly.pdbx_strand_id
1 'polypeptide(L)'
;MKNPNMDQGLLSDVLKAVSEDRLYDKKSILWDGSKMQVITDELDSGDILDGRFGPFMRVKIETALGITLYSFSTMHNKELFSGSWNPAADNSEEYSIETENRYLSLKKYRKDEYGSLLEVFSKDAGLIELENGSIMTADNSQRIFSGLIETLSGTVMIGYLLLSTGSGDNTFSLVYAGLGNYSDIQVEAMHIMDSFKKKNRA
;
A
#
# COMPACT_ATOMS: atom_id res chain seq x y z
N MET A 1 6.84 -2.41 -16.85
CA MET A 1 7.45 -1.69 -17.98
C MET A 1 6.94 -0.27 -17.84
N LYS A 2 7.82 0.69 -17.51
CA LYS A 2 7.43 2.04 -17.08
C LYS A 2 6.49 2.73 -18.06
N ASN A 3 5.41 3.33 -17.56
CA ASN A 3 4.59 4.28 -18.30
C ASN A 3 5.47 5.51 -18.70
N PRO A 4 5.84 5.69 -19.98
CA PRO A 4 6.86 6.67 -20.40
C PRO A 4 6.42 8.13 -20.34
N ASN A 5 5.19 8.42 -19.90
CA ASN A 5 4.53 9.71 -20.10
C ASN A 5 4.26 10.52 -18.83
N MET A 6 4.74 10.08 -17.65
CA MET A 6 4.60 10.89 -16.45
C MET A 6 5.61 12.04 -16.45
N ASP A 7 5.10 13.26 -16.43
CA ASP A 7 5.90 14.48 -16.32
C ASP A 7 6.79 14.42 -15.07
N GLN A 8 8.08 14.71 -15.25
CA GLN A 8 9.06 14.65 -14.14
C GLN A 8 8.76 15.71 -13.07
N GLY A 9 8.16 16.84 -13.45
CA GLY A 9 7.68 17.85 -12.52
C GLY A 9 6.56 17.30 -11.63
N LEU A 10 5.53 16.73 -12.25
CA LEU A 10 4.42 16.09 -11.53
C LEU A 10 4.90 14.98 -10.58
N LEU A 11 5.81 14.11 -11.04
CA LEU A 11 6.37 13.04 -10.20
C LEU A 11 7.05 13.63 -8.95
N SER A 12 7.90 14.65 -9.13
CA SER A 12 8.57 15.32 -8.02
C SER A 12 7.59 15.97 -7.06
N ASP A 13 6.53 16.59 -7.57
CA ASP A 13 5.51 17.26 -6.77
C ASP A 13 4.71 16.25 -5.93
N VAL A 14 4.33 15.11 -6.52
CA VAL A 14 3.63 14.04 -5.80
C VAL A 14 4.50 13.46 -4.69
N LEU A 15 5.75 13.12 -4.98
CA LEU A 15 6.64 12.54 -3.97
C LEU A 15 6.96 13.51 -2.85
N LYS A 16 7.11 14.80 -3.17
CA LYS A 16 7.24 15.83 -2.17
C LYS A 16 5.99 15.88 -1.27
N ALA A 17 4.79 15.93 -1.86
CA ALA A 17 3.55 15.94 -1.10
C ALA A 17 3.43 14.69 -0.21
N VAL A 18 3.75 13.50 -0.74
CA VAL A 18 3.75 12.24 0.02
C VAL A 18 4.74 12.27 1.19
N SER A 19 5.91 12.87 1.02
CA SER A 19 6.92 13.00 2.09
C SER A 19 6.56 14.02 3.16
N GLU A 20 5.75 15.02 2.81
CA GLU A 20 5.32 16.10 3.69
C GLU A 20 4.00 15.77 4.41
N ASP A 21 3.25 14.79 3.92
CA ASP A 21 1.98 14.30 4.46
C ASP A 21 2.18 13.76 5.89
N ARG A 22 1.32 14.22 6.81
CA ARG A 22 1.37 13.86 8.22
C ARG A 22 -0.03 13.52 8.68
N LEU A 23 -0.16 12.37 9.34
CA LEU A 23 -1.37 12.03 10.04
C LEU A 23 -1.79 13.17 10.98
N TYR A 24 -3.08 13.51 10.92
CA TYR A 24 -3.74 14.51 11.76
C TYR A 24 -3.38 15.96 11.46
N ASP A 25 -2.85 16.27 10.29
CA ASP A 25 -2.52 17.64 9.88
C ASP A 25 -3.63 18.32 9.06
N LYS A 26 -4.74 17.61 8.86
CA LYS A 26 -5.92 18.02 8.08
C LYS A 26 -5.61 18.26 6.60
N LYS A 27 -4.53 17.70 6.08
CA LYS A 27 -4.21 17.76 4.67
C LYS A 27 -4.22 16.36 4.11
N SER A 28 -4.51 16.29 2.82
CA SER A 28 -4.38 15.05 2.08
C SER A 28 -4.07 15.34 0.62
N ILE A 29 -3.74 14.28 -0.09
CA ILE A 29 -3.49 14.29 -1.51
C ILE A 29 -4.68 13.61 -2.18
N LEU A 30 -5.30 14.29 -3.14
CA LEU A 30 -6.24 13.69 -4.07
C LEU A 30 -5.49 13.32 -5.35
N TRP A 31 -5.45 12.03 -5.66
CA TRP A 31 -4.76 11.47 -6.82
C TRP A 31 -5.74 10.80 -7.79
N ASP A 32 -5.74 11.20 -9.07
CA ASP A 32 -6.65 10.62 -10.09
C ASP A 32 -5.96 9.65 -11.08
N GLY A 33 -4.67 9.38 -10.88
CA GLY A 33 -3.84 8.59 -11.80
C GLY A 33 -2.99 9.43 -12.76
N SER A 34 -3.30 10.72 -12.86
CA SER A 34 -2.64 11.65 -13.80
C SER A 34 -2.40 13.05 -13.22
N LYS A 35 -3.13 13.43 -12.17
CA LYS A 35 -3.08 14.74 -11.53
C LYS A 35 -3.15 14.59 -10.03
N MET A 36 -2.50 15.55 -9.38
CA MET A 36 -2.46 15.69 -7.94
C MET A 36 -3.14 17.00 -7.52
N GLN A 37 -3.92 16.94 -6.45
CA GLN A 37 -4.39 18.12 -5.74
C GLN A 37 -4.16 17.94 -4.23
N VAL A 38 -3.54 18.92 -3.59
CA VAL A 38 -3.51 18.97 -2.12
C VAL A 38 -4.83 19.55 -1.65
N ILE A 39 -5.53 18.84 -0.77
CA ILE A 39 -6.83 19.21 -0.23
C ILE A 39 -6.76 19.37 1.29
N THR A 40 -7.73 20.11 1.84
CA THR A 40 -8.02 20.05 3.27
C THR A 40 -8.91 18.84 3.53
N ASP A 41 -8.45 17.94 4.38
CA ASP A 41 -9.19 16.77 4.83
C ASP A 41 -9.55 16.95 6.31
N GLU A 42 -10.72 17.51 6.58
CA GLU A 42 -11.16 17.78 7.96
C GLU A 42 -11.26 16.50 8.80
N LEU A 43 -11.47 15.34 8.16
CA LEU A 43 -11.57 14.06 8.84
C LEU A 43 -10.16 13.57 9.26
N ASP A 44 -9.08 14.16 8.72
CA ASP A 44 -7.70 13.94 9.15
C ASP A 44 -7.33 14.83 10.33
N SER A 45 -8.06 14.65 11.42
CA SER A 45 -7.88 15.41 12.65
C SER A 45 -7.76 14.48 13.84
N GLY A 46 -6.72 14.68 14.67
CA GLY A 46 -6.50 13.87 15.87
C GLY A 46 -7.57 14.08 16.95
N ASP A 47 -8.31 15.18 16.87
CA ASP A 47 -9.41 15.52 17.79
C ASP A 47 -10.74 14.90 17.36
N ILE A 48 -10.86 14.50 16.09
CA ILE A 48 -12.03 13.78 15.63
C ILE A 48 -11.74 12.30 15.85
N LEU A 49 -12.44 11.71 16.83
CA LEU A 49 -12.66 10.26 16.92
C LEU A 49 -13.57 9.85 15.74
N ASP A 50 -13.14 10.10 14.50
CA ASP A 50 -14.03 10.08 13.35
C ASP A 50 -14.32 8.65 12.91
N GLY A 51 -15.47 8.48 12.29
CA GLY A 51 -15.97 7.29 11.63
C GLY A 51 -15.05 6.70 10.55
N ARG A 52 -13.86 7.26 10.27
CA ARG A 52 -12.71 6.57 9.64
C ARG A 52 -12.11 5.46 10.52
N PHE A 53 -12.49 5.44 11.80
CA PHE A 53 -12.40 4.34 12.78
C PHE A 53 -13.78 3.91 13.30
N GLY A 54 -14.85 4.23 12.58
CA GLY A 54 -16.19 3.72 12.87
C GLY A 54 -16.24 2.19 12.75
N PRO A 55 -17.37 1.54 13.05
CA PRO A 55 -17.49 0.09 12.91
C PRO A 55 -17.42 -0.28 11.42
N PHE A 56 -16.22 -0.53 10.92
CA PHE A 56 -16.02 -1.11 9.60
C PHE A 56 -16.26 -2.60 9.64
N MET A 57 -16.89 -3.11 8.59
CA MET A 57 -16.87 -4.53 8.35
C MET A 57 -15.42 -4.93 8.08
N ARG A 58 -14.87 -5.80 8.94
CA ARG A 58 -13.56 -6.39 8.73
C ARG A 58 -13.68 -7.48 7.67
N VAL A 59 -12.88 -7.38 6.63
CA VAL A 59 -12.77 -8.40 5.58
C VAL A 59 -11.57 -9.29 5.88
N LYS A 60 -11.78 -10.60 5.72
CA LYS A 60 -10.71 -11.60 5.77
C LYS A 60 -10.39 -12.00 4.33
N ILE A 61 -9.12 -11.90 3.97
CA ILE A 61 -8.61 -12.26 2.63
C ILE A 61 -7.75 -13.51 2.83
N GLU A 62 -8.25 -14.65 2.37
CA GLU A 62 -7.51 -15.91 2.38
C GLU A 62 -6.82 -16.07 1.03
N THR A 63 -5.49 -16.16 1.05
CA THR A 63 -4.69 -16.33 -0.17
C THR A 63 -4.22 -17.77 -0.30
N ALA A 64 -4.06 -18.25 -1.54
CA ALA A 64 -3.45 -19.53 -1.86
C ALA A 64 -1.96 -19.61 -1.48
N LEU A 65 -1.32 -18.49 -1.12
CA LEU A 65 0.01 -18.47 -0.48
C LEU A 65 0.01 -19.02 0.95
N GLY A 66 -1.17 -19.27 1.52
CA GLY A 66 -1.32 -19.64 2.94
C GLY A 66 -1.25 -18.43 3.88
N ILE A 67 -1.31 -17.21 3.35
CA ILE A 67 -1.31 -15.97 4.13
C ILE A 67 -2.74 -15.45 4.25
N THR A 68 -3.15 -15.12 5.46
CA THR A 68 -4.43 -14.43 5.72
C THR A 68 -4.18 -12.96 6.00
N LEU A 69 -4.74 -12.08 5.17
CA LEU A 69 -4.75 -10.64 5.39
C LEU A 69 -6.10 -10.19 5.94
N TYR A 70 -6.10 -9.04 6.61
CA TYR A 70 -7.32 -8.39 7.07
C TYR A 70 -7.36 -6.94 6.60
N SER A 71 -8.51 -6.52 6.08
CA SER A 71 -8.77 -5.15 5.66
C SER A 71 -10.05 -4.61 6.31
N PHE A 72 -10.24 -3.30 6.26
CA PHE A 72 -11.55 -2.68 6.44
C PHE A 72 -12.26 -2.61 5.09
N SER A 73 -13.56 -2.92 5.08
CA SER A 73 -14.42 -2.62 3.93
C SER A 73 -14.91 -1.18 4.06
N THR A 74 -14.31 -0.29 3.28
CA THR A 74 -14.71 1.10 3.12
C THR A 74 -15.61 1.25 1.89
N MET A 75 -16.24 2.42 1.71
CA MET A 75 -16.96 2.70 0.46
C MET A 75 -16.05 2.71 -0.77
N HIS A 76 -14.75 3.00 -0.58
CA HIS A 76 -13.76 3.13 -1.64
C HIS A 76 -13.11 1.81 -2.03
N ASN A 77 -13.01 0.85 -1.10
CA ASN A 77 -12.35 -0.44 -1.35
C ASN A 77 -13.28 -1.66 -1.31
N LYS A 78 -14.58 -1.50 -0.97
CA LYS A 78 -15.55 -2.61 -0.91
C LYS A 78 -15.59 -3.47 -2.17
N GLU A 79 -15.31 -2.87 -3.34
CA GLU A 79 -15.36 -3.57 -4.62
C GLU A 79 -14.25 -4.62 -4.74
N LEU A 80 -13.06 -4.38 -4.16
CA LEU A 80 -11.99 -5.38 -4.06
C LEU A 80 -12.45 -6.65 -3.34
N PHE A 81 -13.44 -6.53 -2.47
CA PHE A 81 -13.89 -7.61 -1.59
C PHE A 81 -15.30 -8.10 -1.95
N SER A 82 -15.87 -7.57 -3.03
CA SER A 82 -17.15 -8.03 -3.54
C SER A 82 -16.97 -9.42 -4.16
N GLY A 83 -17.89 -10.35 -3.88
CA GLY A 83 -17.80 -11.74 -4.38
C GLY A 83 -17.87 -11.90 -5.90
N SER A 84 -18.11 -10.80 -6.64
CA SER A 84 -18.06 -10.74 -8.10
C SER A 84 -16.65 -10.53 -8.67
N TRP A 85 -15.68 -10.12 -7.85
CA TRP A 85 -14.35 -9.81 -8.33
C TRP A 85 -13.39 -10.98 -8.07
N ASN A 86 -12.83 -11.54 -9.14
CA ASN A 86 -11.81 -12.58 -9.04
C ASN A 86 -10.43 -11.93 -9.01
N PRO A 87 -9.53 -12.38 -8.13
CA PRO A 87 -8.14 -11.93 -8.16
C PRO A 87 -7.51 -12.29 -9.52
N ALA A 88 -6.71 -11.38 -10.06
CA ALA A 88 -5.94 -11.61 -11.27
C ALA A 88 -4.92 -12.74 -11.09
N ALA A 89 -4.45 -12.94 -9.84
CA ALA A 89 -3.64 -14.08 -9.45
C ALA A 89 -4.01 -14.51 -8.02
N ASP A 90 -4.15 -15.81 -7.79
CA ASP A 90 -4.23 -16.40 -6.44
C ASP A 90 -3.63 -17.81 -6.49
N ASN A 91 -2.33 -17.90 -6.21
CA ASN A 91 -1.56 -19.15 -6.24
C ASN A 91 -0.47 -19.17 -5.14
N SER A 92 0.43 -20.15 -5.18
CA SER A 92 1.46 -20.32 -4.13
C SER A 92 2.53 -19.22 -4.09
N GLU A 93 2.65 -18.42 -5.15
CA GLU A 93 3.69 -17.40 -5.31
C GLU A 93 3.12 -15.97 -5.32
N GLU A 94 1.88 -15.78 -5.79
CA GLU A 94 1.28 -14.47 -5.95
C GLU A 94 -0.22 -14.46 -5.65
N TYR A 95 -0.63 -13.41 -4.94
CA TYR A 95 -2.00 -12.98 -4.81
C TYR A 95 -2.08 -11.54 -5.33
N SER A 96 -2.97 -11.28 -6.27
CA SER A 96 -3.12 -9.94 -6.83
C SER A 96 -4.57 -9.70 -7.23
N ILE A 97 -5.11 -8.56 -6.82
CA ILE A 97 -6.47 -8.14 -7.10
C ILE A 97 -6.49 -6.63 -7.35
N GLU A 98 -7.24 -6.23 -8.37
CA GLU A 98 -7.26 -4.86 -8.86
C GLU A 98 -8.69 -4.48 -9.28
N THR A 99 -9.21 -3.38 -8.77
CA THR A 99 -10.38 -2.68 -9.30
C THR A 99 -9.95 -1.37 -9.95
N GLU A 100 -10.90 -0.61 -10.49
CA GLU A 100 -10.63 0.73 -11.05
C GLU A 100 -9.90 1.67 -10.07
N ASN A 101 -10.19 1.54 -8.76
CA ASN A 101 -9.74 2.50 -7.76
C ASN A 101 -8.75 1.93 -6.74
N ARG A 102 -8.55 0.62 -6.69
CA ARG A 102 -7.72 -0.02 -5.66
C ARG A 102 -6.96 -1.21 -6.21
N TYR A 103 -5.78 -1.41 -5.66
CA TYR A 103 -4.88 -2.48 -6.01
C TYR A 103 -4.30 -3.09 -4.73
N LEU A 104 -4.31 -4.42 -4.64
CA LEU A 104 -3.65 -5.18 -3.60
C LEU A 104 -2.87 -6.32 -4.25
N SER A 105 -1.57 -6.37 -3.99
CA SER A 105 -0.70 -7.45 -4.45
C SER A 105 0.20 -7.94 -3.32
N LEU A 106 0.29 -9.25 -3.18
CA LEU A 106 1.22 -9.95 -2.31
C LEU A 106 2.00 -10.95 -3.15
N LYS A 107 3.32 -10.77 -3.21
CA LYS A 107 4.23 -11.67 -3.94
C LYS A 107 5.24 -12.27 -2.99
N LYS A 108 5.50 -13.56 -3.20
CA LYS A 108 6.50 -14.35 -2.50
C LYS A 108 7.73 -14.52 -3.39
N TYR A 109 8.89 -14.45 -2.77
CA TYR A 109 10.20 -14.63 -3.38
C TYR A 109 11.07 -15.47 -2.44
N ARG A 110 12.24 -15.88 -2.92
CA ARG A 110 13.23 -16.52 -2.08
C ARG A 110 13.90 -15.50 -1.16
N LYS A 111 14.39 -15.96 -0.02
CA LYS A 111 15.05 -15.10 0.99
C LYS A 111 16.29 -14.38 0.47
N ASP A 112 17.08 -15.02 -0.39
CA ASP A 112 18.27 -14.43 -1.00
C ASP A 112 17.95 -13.28 -1.99
N GLU A 113 16.69 -13.17 -2.44
CA GLU A 113 16.22 -12.10 -3.32
C GLU A 113 15.92 -10.80 -2.56
N TYR A 114 15.93 -10.79 -1.22
CA TYR A 114 15.64 -9.60 -0.42
C TYR A 114 16.55 -8.43 -0.78
N GLY A 115 17.87 -8.67 -0.85
CA GLY A 115 18.85 -7.62 -1.15
C GLY A 115 18.64 -6.98 -2.53
N SER A 116 18.41 -7.81 -3.55
CA SER A 116 18.11 -7.32 -4.90
C SER A 116 16.78 -6.59 -4.99
N LEU A 117 15.74 -7.07 -4.31
CA LEU A 117 14.43 -6.42 -4.28
C LEU A 117 14.51 -5.06 -3.55
N LEU A 118 15.23 -5.01 -2.44
CA LEU A 118 15.49 -3.78 -1.71
C LEU A 118 16.19 -2.76 -2.61
N GLU A 119 17.25 -3.17 -3.32
CA GLU A 119 17.95 -2.29 -4.25
C GLU A 119 17.04 -1.77 -5.38
N VAL A 120 16.17 -2.63 -5.93
CA VAL A 120 15.20 -2.24 -6.96
C VAL A 120 14.23 -1.20 -6.42
N PHE A 121 13.62 -1.42 -5.26
CA PHE A 121 12.64 -0.48 -4.70
C PHE A 121 13.28 0.82 -4.20
N SER A 122 14.47 0.76 -3.60
CA SER A 122 15.21 1.97 -3.17
C SER A 122 15.71 2.82 -4.34
N LYS A 123 15.84 2.25 -5.55
CA LYS A 123 16.19 2.97 -6.78
C LYS A 123 14.97 3.35 -7.63
N ASP A 124 13.77 2.98 -7.20
CA ASP A 124 12.57 3.35 -7.93
C ASP A 124 12.28 4.83 -7.72
N ALA A 125 12.36 5.61 -8.80
CA ALA A 125 12.09 7.04 -8.77
C ALA A 125 10.62 7.38 -8.44
N GLY A 126 9.71 6.40 -8.46
CA GLY A 126 8.32 6.53 -8.04
C GLY A 126 8.09 6.30 -6.55
N LEU A 127 9.11 5.92 -5.79
CA LEU A 127 8.97 5.53 -4.39
C LEU A 127 9.90 6.34 -3.50
N ILE A 128 9.43 6.62 -2.29
CA ILE A 128 10.25 7.09 -1.17
C ILE A 128 10.22 6.05 -0.06
N GLU A 129 11.38 5.76 0.52
CA GLU A 129 11.46 4.94 1.72
C GLU A 129 10.97 5.75 2.91
N LEU A 130 10.01 5.20 3.67
CA LEU A 130 9.52 5.85 4.88
C LEU A 130 10.48 5.53 6.02
N GLU A 131 10.99 6.58 6.68
CA GLU A 131 11.76 6.39 7.92
C GLU A 131 10.86 5.69 8.95
N ASN A 132 11.39 4.65 9.60
CA ASN A 132 10.70 3.88 10.63
C ASN A 132 10.39 4.74 11.87
N GLY A 133 9.40 5.63 11.76
CA GLY A 133 8.83 6.36 12.87
C GLY A 133 8.07 5.40 13.78
N SER A 134 8.65 5.13 14.96
CA SER A 134 7.94 4.63 16.15
C SER A 134 7.49 3.16 16.20
N ILE A 135 8.00 2.25 15.37
CA ILE A 135 8.01 0.81 15.68
C ILE A 135 9.40 0.25 15.39
N MET A 136 10.35 0.55 16.28
CA MET A 136 11.62 -0.19 16.34
C MET A 136 11.33 -1.62 16.82
N THR A 137 11.02 -2.52 15.89
CA THR A 137 11.51 -3.89 16.07
C THR A 137 12.93 -3.92 15.58
N ALA A 138 13.85 -4.41 16.41
CA ALA A 138 15.30 -4.49 16.17
C ALA A 138 15.71 -5.40 14.99
N ASP A 139 14.76 -5.72 14.11
CA ASP A 139 14.93 -6.63 13.00
C ASP A 139 14.94 -5.80 11.71
N ASN A 140 16.12 -5.72 11.08
CA ASN A 140 16.37 -5.00 9.82
C ASN A 140 15.62 -5.61 8.62
N SER A 141 14.67 -6.50 8.86
CA SER A 141 13.98 -7.39 7.93
C SER A 141 12.81 -6.74 7.17
N GLN A 142 12.43 -5.51 7.51
CA GLN A 142 11.27 -4.83 6.92
C GLN A 142 11.59 -3.43 6.44
N ARG A 143 11.05 -3.06 5.27
CA ARG A 143 11.10 -1.71 4.69
C ARG A 143 9.76 -1.33 4.13
N ILE A 144 9.30 -0.12 4.40
CA ILE A 144 8.09 0.45 3.82
C ILE A 144 8.48 1.57 2.89
N PHE A 145 7.89 1.55 1.71
CA PHE A 145 7.96 2.61 0.72
C PHE A 145 6.56 3.18 0.52
N SER A 146 6.49 4.46 0.17
CA SER A 146 5.27 5.10 -0.32
C SER A 146 5.55 5.86 -1.60
N GLY A 147 4.54 6.03 -2.44
CA GLY A 147 4.64 6.82 -3.66
C GLY A 147 3.70 6.31 -4.74
N LEU A 148 4.16 6.38 -5.98
CA LEU A 148 3.42 5.99 -7.17
C LEU A 148 3.76 4.57 -7.60
N ILE A 149 2.73 3.75 -7.77
CA ILE A 149 2.79 2.32 -8.04
C ILE A 149 2.07 2.05 -9.36
N GLU A 150 2.78 1.47 -10.32
CA GLU A 150 2.20 0.96 -11.56
C GLU A 150 1.55 -0.41 -11.30
N THR A 151 0.25 -0.50 -11.54
CA THR A 151 -0.58 -1.70 -11.36
C THR A 151 -0.46 -2.68 -12.54
N LEU A 152 -1.16 -3.83 -12.48
CA LEU A 152 -1.13 -4.81 -13.57
C LEU A 152 -1.75 -4.27 -14.86
N SER A 153 -2.75 -3.39 -14.74
CA SER A 153 -3.37 -2.72 -15.88
C SER A 153 -2.52 -1.58 -16.48
N GLY A 154 -1.43 -1.18 -15.82
CA GLY A 154 -0.64 -0.01 -16.18
C GLY A 154 -1.18 1.30 -15.59
N THR A 155 -2.24 1.25 -14.78
CA THR A 155 -2.72 2.41 -14.02
C THR A 155 -1.70 2.78 -12.95
N VAL A 156 -1.39 4.07 -12.83
CA VAL A 156 -0.48 4.60 -11.80
C VAL A 156 -1.30 5.02 -10.59
N MET A 157 -1.17 4.30 -9.48
CA MET A 157 -1.90 4.55 -8.24
C MET A 157 -0.95 5.06 -7.15
N ILE A 158 -1.47 5.84 -6.20
CA ILE A 158 -0.69 6.25 -5.02
C ILE A 158 -0.87 5.21 -3.92
N GLY A 159 0.19 4.87 -3.19
CA GLY A 159 0.09 3.84 -2.15
C GLY A 159 1.40 3.44 -1.52
N TYR A 160 1.39 2.24 -0.95
CA TYR A 160 2.45 1.73 -0.10
C TYR A 160 2.94 0.37 -0.56
N LEU A 161 4.24 0.14 -0.38
CA LEU A 161 4.90 -1.15 -0.58
C LEU A 161 5.63 -1.53 0.72
N LEU A 162 5.33 -2.71 1.25
CA LEU A 162 6.08 -3.35 2.33
C LEU A 162 6.95 -4.46 1.74
N LEU A 163 8.26 -4.34 1.89
CA LEU A 163 9.21 -5.43 1.71
C LEU A 163 9.51 -6.05 3.08
N SER A 164 9.34 -7.36 3.22
CA SER A 164 9.62 -8.07 4.47
C SER A 164 10.27 -9.41 4.18
N THR A 165 11.28 -9.80 4.95
CA THR A 165 11.57 -11.24 5.09
C THR A 165 10.44 -11.85 5.92
N GLY A 166 9.81 -12.92 5.44
CA GLY A 166 8.78 -13.63 6.19
C GLY A 166 9.36 -14.70 7.10
N SER A 167 8.49 -15.53 7.69
CA SER A 167 8.93 -16.74 8.39
C SER A 167 9.51 -17.77 7.40
N GLY A 168 10.61 -18.41 7.80
CA GLY A 168 11.35 -19.37 6.96
C GLY A 168 12.32 -18.74 5.96
N ASP A 169 12.36 -19.29 4.74
CA ASP A 169 13.29 -18.91 3.67
C ASP A 169 12.62 -18.10 2.54
N ASN A 170 11.62 -17.28 2.89
CA ASN A 170 10.89 -16.47 1.93
C ASN A 170 11.00 -14.96 2.21
N THR A 171 10.98 -14.18 1.13
CA THR A 171 10.78 -12.74 1.12
C THR A 171 9.41 -12.43 0.55
N PHE A 172 8.76 -11.37 1.02
CA PHE A 172 7.47 -10.93 0.53
C PHE A 172 7.49 -9.46 0.17
N SER A 173 6.84 -9.12 -0.95
CA SER A 173 6.43 -7.74 -1.25
C SER A 173 4.91 -7.65 -1.15
N LEU A 174 4.42 -6.75 -0.31
CA LEU A 174 3.01 -6.46 -0.13
C LEU A 174 2.74 -5.02 -0.56
N VAL A 175 1.86 -4.85 -1.53
CA VAL A 175 1.52 -3.58 -2.14
C VAL A 175 0.04 -3.30 -1.90
N TYR A 176 -0.27 -2.08 -1.47
CA TYR A 176 -1.64 -1.55 -1.47
C TYR A 176 -1.63 -0.15 -2.06
N ALA A 177 -2.43 0.09 -3.08
CA ALA A 177 -2.49 1.38 -3.77
C ALA A 177 -3.91 1.71 -4.20
N GLY A 178 -4.15 2.99 -4.49
CA GLY A 178 -5.44 3.43 -5.01
C GLY A 178 -5.42 4.77 -5.71
N LEU A 179 -6.61 5.13 -6.20
CA LEU A 179 -6.97 6.48 -6.63
C LEU A 179 -7.85 7.13 -5.56
N GLY A 180 -7.83 8.47 -5.49
CA GLY A 180 -8.62 9.25 -4.55
C GLY A 180 -7.78 9.81 -3.40
N ASN A 181 -8.40 9.93 -2.23
CA ASN A 181 -7.81 10.53 -1.03
C ASN A 181 -6.71 9.61 -0.47
N TYR A 182 -5.50 10.16 -0.35
CA TYR A 182 -4.31 9.44 0.11
C TYR A 182 -4.37 9.06 1.60
N SER A 183 -5.00 9.86 2.45
CA SER A 183 -5.19 9.54 3.87
C SER A 183 -6.10 8.32 4.04
N ASP A 184 -7.15 8.18 3.21
CA ASP A 184 -7.98 6.96 3.19
C ASP A 184 -7.14 5.73 2.78
N ILE A 185 -6.36 5.87 1.70
CA ILE A 185 -5.47 4.81 1.19
C ILE A 185 -4.43 4.42 2.25
N GLN A 186 -3.89 5.38 2.98
CA GLN A 186 -2.95 5.17 4.07
C GLN A 186 -3.56 4.33 5.19
N VAL A 187 -4.76 4.67 5.66
CA VAL A 187 -5.43 3.87 6.72
C VAL A 187 -5.69 2.44 6.25
N GLU A 188 -6.17 2.27 5.01
CA GLU A 188 -6.43 0.96 4.40
C GLU A 188 -5.13 0.13 4.28
N ALA A 189 -4.07 0.73 3.74
CA ALA A 189 -2.76 0.11 3.56
C ALA A 189 -2.15 -0.32 4.90
N MET A 190 -2.13 0.58 5.89
CA MET A 190 -1.52 0.31 7.19
C MET A 190 -2.23 -0.82 7.92
N HIS A 191 -3.56 -0.90 7.85
CA HIS A 191 -4.30 -1.99 8.47
C HIS A 191 -3.99 -3.35 7.82
N ILE A 192 -3.89 -3.40 6.49
CA ILE A 192 -3.49 -4.62 5.75
C ILE A 192 -2.06 -5.02 6.11
N MET A 193 -1.11 -4.07 6.09
CA MET A 193 0.30 -4.31 6.40
C MET A 193 0.50 -4.76 7.85
N ASP A 194 -0.20 -4.16 8.81
CA ASP A 194 -0.17 -4.60 10.21
C ASP A 194 -0.74 -6.01 10.39
N SER A 195 -1.77 -6.36 9.63
CA SER A 195 -2.34 -7.71 9.65
C SER A 195 -1.33 -8.75 9.15
N PHE A 196 -0.57 -8.42 8.10
CA PHE A 196 0.51 -9.24 7.57
C PHE A 196 1.63 -9.40 8.60
N LYS A 197 2.09 -8.29 9.21
CA LYS A 197 3.18 -8.29 10.20
C LYS A 197 2.84 -9.10 11.44
N LYS A 198 1.62 -8.97 11.98
CA LYS A 198 1.20 -9.67 13.22
C LYS A 198 1.22 -11.19 13.07
N LYS A 199 0.92 -11.72 11.88
CA LYS A 199 0.87 -13.18 11.64
C LYS A 199 2.19 -13.80 11.22
N ASN A 200 3.10 -13.02 10.63
CA ASN A 200 4.42 -13.49 10.19
C ASN A 200 5.53 -13.32 11.27
N ARG A 201 5.17 -12.96 12.50
CA ARG A 201 6.07 -12.89 13.68
C ARG A 201 6.14 -14.19 14.50
N ALA A 202 5.47 -15.26 14.05
CA ALA A 202 5.43 -16.55 14.74
C ALA A 202 6.43 -17.54 14.12
#